data_AF-A0AAW8JLL9-F1
#
_entry.id   AF-A0AAW8JLL9-F1
#
_cell.length_a   1.000
_cell.length_b   1.000
_cell.length_c   1.000
_cell.angle_alpha   90.00
_cell.angle_beta   90.00
_cell.angle_gamma   90.00
#
_symmetry.space_group_name_H-M   'P 1'
#
loop_
_entity.id
_entity.type
_entity.pdbx_description
1 polymer ?
#
loop_
_entity_poly.entity_id
_entity_poly.type
_entity_poly.pdbx_seq_one_letter_code
_entity_poly.pdbx_strand_id
1 'polypeptide(L)'
;MSYLVIPYLKVQAANFQSSGLVMGGAPLMATAMFSHNLARQIQSKIEGFYYIHHDMQRLGGMAYGRFTPAQRRGAVFIGKNDYSSKNKYALSLQPTASCHLLVSLVIEFKARSINLDAIVQLLRRSKFAGGQIIEFGQLKAFENADEALKHISSGFLVQDRHDLLVKYQENYHVNRLQAFTQLLARTPTAKDAPPALDLIPEENLAWLSATTLGYALLEPETFERTGVRHADHQEQTAHAYAEPLTGLIQYLSLNQILDDYESDEAEKWDDLTVLKWSYQWQSDDVFLLQQNIN
;
A
#
# COMPACT_ATOMS: atom_id res chain seq x y z
N MET A 1 11.00 16.86 14.51
CA MET A 1 10.28 16.11 13.48
C MET A 1 8.88 16.69 13.42
N SER A 2 8.16 16.56 12.33
CA SER A 2 6.78 17.03 12.27
C SER A 2 5.91 16.05 11.50
N TYR A 3 4.74 15.74 12.04
CA TYR A 3 3.76 14.83 11.47
C TYR A 3 2.68 15.63 10.75
N LEU A 4 2.56 15.45 9.44
CA LEU A 4 1.45 15.95 8.65
C LEU A 4 0.32 14.93 8.62
N VAL A 5 -0.88 15.34 9.02
CA VAL A 5 -2.11 14.56 8.84
C VAL A 5 -2.86 15.06 7.61
N ILE A 6 -3.14 14.15 6.69
CA ILE A 6 -4.02 14.33 5.53
C ILE A 6 -5.24 13.44 5.75
N PRO A 7 -6.32 13.95 6.37
CA PRO A 7 -7.46 13.13 6.72
C PRO A 7 -8.39 12.92 5.52
N TYR A 8 -9.01 11.73 5.43
CA TYR A 8 -10.13 11.43 4.52
C TYR A 8 -9.89 11.81 3.05
N LEU A 9 -8.69 11.52 2.55
CA LEU A 9 -8.30 11.65 1.17
C LEU A 9 -9.17 10.74 0.29
N LYS A 10 -10.10 11.34 -0.44
CA LYS A 10 -10.94 10.67 -1.44
C LYS A 10 -10.22 10.66 -2.78
N VAL A 11 -10.01 9.47 -3.32
CA VAL A 11 -9.29 9.25 -4.56
C VAL A 11 -10.18 8.50 -5.54
N GLN A 12 -10.42 9.12 -6.70
CA GLN A 12 -11.21 8.55 -7.77
C GLN A 12 -10.32 7.80 -8.76
N ALA A 13 -10.79 6.63 -9.18
CA ALA A 13 -10.13 5.74 -10.16
C ALA A 13 -8.64 5.50 -9.85
N ALA A 14 -8.33 5.21 -8.59
CA ALA A 14 -7.02 4.70 -8.18
C ALA A 14 -6.75 3.33 -8.81
N ASN A 15 -5.47 3.00 -8.99
CA ASN A 15 -5.06 1.68 -9.48
C ASN A 15 -5.39 0.62 -8.42
N PHE A 16 -6.22 -0.34 -8.81
CA PHE A 16 -6.58 -1.48 -7.95
C PHE A 16 -5.63 -2.67 -8.14
N GLN A 17 -4.82 -2.67 -9.19
CA GLN A 17 -3.85 -3.73 -9.46
C GLN A 17 -2.50 -3.33 -8.87
N SER A 18 -2.13 -3.91 -7.72
CA SER A 18 -0.86 -3.60 -7.03
C SER A 18 0.34 -4.20 -7.75
N SER A 19 0.20 -5.41 -8.30
CA SER A 19 1.23 -6.09 -9.11
C SER A 19 0.61 -6.95 -10.21
N GLY A 20 1.44 -7.64 -11.00
CA GLY A 20 0.96 -8.65 -11.94
C GLY A 20 0.24 -9.83 -11.28
N LEU A 21 0.43 -10.05 -9.98
CA LEU A 21 -0.10 -11.18 -9.22
C LEU A 21 -1.27 -10.81 -8.31
N VAL A 22 -1.37 -9.55 -7.88
CA VAL A 22 -2.31 -9.12 -6.84
C VAL A 22 -3.19 -7.97 -7.33
N MET A 23 -4.50 -8.11 -7.12
CA MET A 23 -5.49 -7.05 -7.19
C MET A 23 -6.00 -6.76 -5.79
N GLY A 24 -5.93 -5.50 -5.37
CA GLY A 24 -6.30 -5.02 -4.04
C GLY A 24 -5.12 -4.76 -3.13
N GLY A 25 -5.37 -4.84 -1.82
CA GLY A 25 -4.40 -4.44 -0.81
C GLY A 25 -4.29 -2.93 -0.63
N ALA A 26 -3.50 -2.55 0.37
CA ALA A 26 -3.18 -1.16 0.64
C ALA A 26 -2.11 -0.69 -0.36
N PRO A 27 -2.27 0.46 -1.04
CA PRO A 27 -1.29 0.98 -1.99
C PRO A 27 -0.09 1.61 -1.25
N LEU A 28 0.62 0.81 -0.44
CA LEU A 28 1.70 1.27 0.44
C LEU A 28 2.87 1.85 -0.34
N MET A 29 3.31 1.21 -1.43
CA MET A 29 4.40 1.74 -2.27
C MET A 29 4.01 3.07 -2.91
N ALA A 30 2.76 3.20 -3.38
CA ALA A 30 2.25 4.47 -3.88
C ALA A 30 2.20 5.53 -2.77
N THR A 31 1.88 5.13 -1.54
CA THR A 31 1.89 6.03 -0.37
C THR A 31 3.30 6.51 -0.06
N ALA A 32 4.29 5.61 -0.01
CA ALA A 32 5.69 5.95 0.20
C ALA A 32 6.19 6.95 -0.83
N MET A 33 5.96 6.68 -2.12
CA MET A 33 6.41 7.55 -3.21
C MET A 33 5.61 8.86 -3.29
N PHE A 34 4.33 8.84 -2.92
CA PHE A 34 3.53 10.05 -2.79
C PHE A 34 4.08 10.95 -1.68
N SER A 35 4.35 10.39 -0.50
CA SER A 35 4.95 11.10 0.62
C SER A 35 6.36 11.61 0.30
N HIS A 36 7.17 10.82 -0.42
CA HIS A 36 8.47 11.26 -0.93
C HIS A 36 8.34 12.45 -1.90
N ASN A 37 7.38 12.40 -2.82
CA ASN A 37 7.11 13.52 -3.72
C ASN A 37 6.69 14.77 -2.94
N LEU A 38 5.80 14.65 -1.93
CA LEU A 38 5.45 15.77 -1.06
C LEU A 38 6.70 16.36 -0.38
N ALA A 39 7.57 15.50 0.17
CA ALA A 39 8.83 15.90 0.81
C ALA A 39 9.71 16.72 -0.15
N ARG A 40 9.88 16.27 -1.41
CA ARG A 40 10.64 16.99 -2.44
C ARG A 40 10.06 18.38 -2.72
N GLN A 41 8.74 18.51 -2.80
CA GLN A 41 8.07 19.78 -3.09
C GLN A 41 8.23 20.80 -1.96
N ILE A 42 8.39 20.36 -0.72
CA ILE A 42 8.67 21.22 0.44
C ILE A 42 10.15 21.25 0.83
N GLN A 43 11.05 20.70 -0.01
CA GLN A 43 12.50 20.64 0.23
C GLN A 43 12.87 20.01 1.57
N SER A 44 12.13 18.96 1.97
CA SER A 44 12.36 18.19 3.19
C SER A 44 12.67 16.72 2.86
N LYS A 45 12.90 15.92 3.90
CA LYS A 45 13.04 14.47 3.84
C LYS A 45 11.88 13.82 4.59
N ILE A 46 11.41 12.70 4.05
CA ILE A 46 10.46 11.82 4.73
C ILE A 46 11.25 10.87 5.64
N GLU A 47 10.76 10.69 6.87
CA GLU A 47 11.29 9.68 7.82
C GLU A 47 10.39 8.44 7.84
N GLY A 48 9.09 8.61 7.64
CA GLY A 48 8.14 7.51 7.53
C GLY A 48 6.71 7.97 7.32
N PHE A 49 5.77 7.03 7.30
CA PHE A 49 4.35 7.30 7.17
C PHE A 49 3.48 6.23 7.83
N TYR A 50 2.25 6.60 8.14
CA TYR A 50 1.17 5.68 8.49
C TYR A 50 0.09 5.77 7.42
N TYR A 51 -0.38 4.62 6.98
CA TYR A 51 -1.50 4.49 6.05
C TYR A 51 -2.72 3.99 6.80
N ILE A 52 -3.79 4.79 6.79
CA ILE A 52 -5.06 4.45 7.43
C ILE A 52 -6.10 4.22 6.33
N HIS A 53 -6.58 2.99 6.24
CA HIS A 53 -7.64 2.59 5.34
C HIS A 53 -9.01 2.92 5.94
N HIS A 54 -9.90 3.57 5.20
CA HIS A 54 -11.31 3.71 5.60
C HIS A 54 -12.23 2.90 4.71
N ASP A 55 -12.06 3.02 3.39
CA ASP A 55 -12.92 2.33 2.43
C ASP A 55 -12.23 2.15 1.07
N MET A 56 -12.68 1.13 0.35
CA MET A 56 -12.32 0.88 -1.03
C MET A 56 -13.51 0.34 -1.83
N GLN A 57 -14.02 1.18 -2.73
CA GLN A 57 -15.01 0.78 -3.70
C GLN A 57 -14.33 0.25 -4.97
N ARG A 58 -14.36 -1.07 -5.14
CA ARG A 58 -13.83 -1.74 -6.33
C ARG A 58 -14.72 -1.45 -7.55
N LEU A 59 -14.15 -0.99 -8.66
CA LEU A 59 -14.89 -0.72 -9.88
C LEU A 59 -14.95 -1.98 -10.75
N GLY A 60 -16.12 -2.61 -10.75
CA GLY A 60 -16.37 -3.85 -11.47
C GLY A 60 -17.69 -4.48 -11.04
N GLY A 61 -17.97 -5.66 -11.57
CA GLY A 61 -19.14 -6.45 -11.22
C GLY A 61 -18.75 -7.85 -10.78
N MET A 62 -19.71 -8.58 -10.21
CA MET A 62 -19.55 -10.01 -9.99
C MET A 62 -20.13 -10.78 -11.18
N ALA A 63 -19.35 -11.69 -11.74
CA ALA A 63 -19.80 -12.62 -12.78
C ALA A 63 -19.35 -14.04 -12.41
N TYR A 64 -20.29 -14.98 -12.35
CA TYR A 64 -20.02 -16.38 -11.98
C TYR A 64 -19.22 -16.54 -10.67
N GLY A 65 -19.57 -15.76 -9.65
CA GLY A 65 -18.88 -15.77 -8.36
C GLY A 65 -17.47 -15.15 -8.36
N ARG A 66 -17.03 -14.54 -9.46
CA ARG A 66 -15.73 -13.90 -9.60
C ARG A 66 -15.88 -12.40 -9.82
N PHE A 67 -15.03 -11.61 -9.18
CA PHE A 67 -14.96 -10.19 -9.44
C PHE A 67 -14.37 -9.95 -10.84
N THR A 68 -15.09 -9.17 -11.63
CA THR A 68 -14.71 -8.78 -12.99
C THR A 68 -14.52 -7.26 -13.02
N PRO A 69 -13.26 -6.78 -13.07
CA PRO A 69 -12.98 -5.35 -13.10
C PRO A 69 -13.60 -4.66 -14.31
N ALA A 70 -14.12 -3.45 -14.09
CA ALA A 70 -14.51 -2.56 -15.18
C ALA A 70 -13.27 -1.82 -15.71
N GLN A 71 -13.18 -1.69 -17.03
CA GLN A 71 -12.17 -0.84 -17.66
C GLN A 71 -12.45 0.63 -17.31
N ARG A 72 -11.40 1.47 -17.31
CA ARG A 72 -11.51 2.92 -17.02
C ARG A 72 -12.51 3.69 -17.91
N ARG A 73 -12.97 3.11 -19.02
CA ARG A 73 -14.01 3.65 -19.91
C ARG A 73 -15.41 3.02 -19.71
N GLY A 74 -15.62 2.29 -18.62
CA GLY A 74 -16.89 1.65 -18.29
C GLY A 74 -17.22 0.37 -19.08
N ALA A 75 -16.36 -0.05 -20.01
CA ALA A 75 -16.49 -1.35 -20.67
C ALA A 75 -16.12 -2.48 -19.69
N VAL A 76 -16.88 -3.57 -19.70
CA VAL A 76 -16.51 -4.83 -19.03
C VAL A 76 -15.24 -5.40 -19.66
N PHE A 77 -14.51 -6.23 -18.90
CA PHE A 77 -13.35 -6.96 -19.41
C PHE A 77 -13.74 -7.78 -20.65
N ILE A 78 -13.19 -7.42 -21.81
CA ILE A 78 -13.56 -8.02 -23.10
C ILE A 78 -12.67 -9.22 -23.44
N GLY A 79 -13.25 -10.23 -24.11
CA GLY A 79 -12.58 -11.49 -24.43
C GLY A 79 -11.92 -11.51 -25.82
N LYS A 80 -11.38 -12.67 -26.23
CA LYS A 80 -10.73 -12.88 -27.54
C LYS A 80 -11.59 -12.48 -28.75
N ASN A 81 -12.91 -12.50 -28.60
CA ASN A 81 -13.87 -12.24 -29.67
C ASN A 81 -14.25 -10.75 -29.83
N ASP A 82 -13.90 -9.89 -28.87
CA ASP A 82 -14.16 -8.44 -28.93
C ASP A 82 -13.02 -7.66 -29.61
N TYR A 83 -11.96 -8.37 -30.00
CA TYR A 83 -10.82 -7.77 -30.67
C TYR A 83 -11.09 -7.60 -32.17
N SER A 84 -11.24 -6.36 -32.63
CA SER A 84 -11.35 -6.06 -34.07
C SER A 84 -9.98 -6.16 -34.75
N SER A 85 -9.53 -7.38 -35.04
CA SER A 85 -8.30 -7.67 -35.83
C SER A 85 -8.31 -7.06 -37.24
N LYS A 86 -9.49 -6.62 -37.72
CA LYS A 86 -9.69 -5.98 -39.02
C LYS A 86 -9.47 -4.46 -39.01
N ASN A 87 -9.38 -3.82 -37.84
CA ASN A 87 -9.17 -2.38 -37.74
C ASN A 87 -7.70 -2.10 -37.41
N LYS A 88 -6.91 -1.69 -38.41
CA LYS A 88 -5.49 -1.35 -38.26
C LYS A 88 -5.21 -0.18 -37.30
N TYR A 89 -6.25 0.56 -36.89
CA TYR A 89 -6.17 1.67 -35.94
C TYR A 89 -6.65 1.29 -34.53
N ALA A 90 -7.17 0.07 -34.33
CA ALA A 90 -7.54 -0.40 -33.01
C ALA A 90 -6.28 -0.80 -32.24
N LEU A 91 -5.93 -0.02 -31.22
CA LEU A 91 -4.87 -0.37 -30.27
C LEU A 91 -5.29 -1.59 -29.45
N SER A 92 -4.29 -2.41 -29.07
CA SER A 92 -4.51 -3.53 -28.17
C SER A 92 -5.12 -3.05 -26.86
N LEU A 93 -6.16 -3.73 -26.40
CA LEU A 93 -6.70 -3.47 -25.08
C LEU A 93 -5.65 -3.80 -24.02
N GLN A 94 -5.42 -2.85 -23.11
CA GLN A 94 -4.64 -3.06 -21.90
C GLN A 94 -5.63 -3.22 -20.74
N PRO A 95 -5.79 -4.43 -20.19
CA PRO A 95 -6.71 -4.62 -19.09
C PRO A 95 -6.25 -3.83 -17.87
N THR A 96 -7.15 -3.00 -17.33
CA THR A 96 -6.90 -2.25 -16.10
C THR A 96 -7.98 -2.55 -15.08
N ALA A 97 -7.61 -2.48 -13.80
CA ALA A 97 -8.52 -2.55 -12.67
C ALA A 97 -8.40 -1.26 -11.85
N SER A 98 -9.53 -0.71 -11.42
CA SER A 98 -9.55 0.55 -10.68
C SER A 98 -10.49 0.48 -9.47
N CYS A 99 -10.24 1.35 -8.50
CA CYS A 99 -11.08 1.51 -7.33
C CYS A 99 -11.27 2.99 -6.99
N HIS A 100 -12.25 3.29 -6.14
CA HIS A 100 -12.28 4.54 -5.37
C HIS A 100 -11.76 4.24 -3.98
N LEU A 101 -10.89 5.11 -3.46
CA LEU A 101 -10.28 4.95 -2.16
C LEU A 101 -10.69 6.09 -1.25
N LEU A 102 -10.91 5.77 0.02
CA LEU A 102 -10.96 6.72 1.12
C LEU A 102 -9.87 6.33 2.12
N VAL A 103 -8.87 7.19 2.28
CA VAL A 103 -7.70 6.91 3.12
C VAL A 103 -7.33 8.14 3.95
N SER A 104 -6.72 7.95 5.11
CA SER A 104 -5.98 9.03 5.78
C SER A 104 -4.50 8.69 5.77
N LEU A 105 -3.66 9.72 5.65
CA LEU A 105 -2.21 9.59 5.70
C LEU A 105 -1.67 10.40 6.86
N VAL A 106 -0.75 9.82 7.63
CA VAL A 106 0.10 10.56 8.57
C VAL A 106 1.53 10.44 8.06
N ILE A 107 2.21 11.55 7.79
CA ILE A 107 3.53 11.56 7.17
C ILE A 107 4.51 12.29 8.07
N GLU A 108 5.61 11.63 8.42
CA GLU A 108 6.67 12.21 9.23
C GLU A 108 7.73 12.85 8.32
N PHE A 109 7.97 14.15 8.54
CA PHE A 109 9.01 14.90 7.85
C PHE A 109 10.13 15.31 8.81
N LYS A 110 11.35 15.32 8.27
CA LYS A 110 12.52 15.99 8.87
C LYS A 110 12.46 17.50 8.64
N ALA A 111 11.38 18.13 9.07
CA ALA A 111 11.18 19.57 8.99
C ALA A 111 10.82 20.14 10.37
N ARG A 112 11.16 21.42 10.59
CA ARG A 112 10.74 22.17 11.79
C ARG A 112 9.34 22.76 11.67
N SER A 113 8.86 23.01 10.46
CA SER A 113 7.49 23.49 10.21
C SER A 113 7.04 23.08 8.82
N ILE A 114 5.73 22.85 8.67
CA ILE A 114 5.11 22.43 7.42
C ILE A 114 4.15 23.53 6.97
N ASN A 115 4.39 24.07 5.77
CA ASN A 115 3.47 25.04 5.17
C ASN A 115 2.23 24.31 4.64
N LEU A 116 1.16 24.29 5.45
CA LEU A 116 -0.07 23.57 5.14
C LEU A 116 -0.75 24.10 3.87
N ASP A 117 -0.77 25.41 3.63
CA ASP A 117 -1.40 26.00 2.45
C ASP A 117 -0.72 25.55 1.15
N ALA A 118 0.62 25.50 1.16
CA ALA A 118 1.39 24.99 0.03
C ALA A 118 1.06 23.51 -0.25
N ILE A 119 0.94 22.69 0.80
CA ILE A 119 0.53 21.29 0.65
C ILE A 119 -0.91 21.19 0.12
N VAL A 120 -1.85 22.01 0.60
CA VAL A 120 -3.24 22.00 0.10
C VAL A 120 -3.27 22.26 -1.41
N GLN A 121 -2.53 23.27 -1.89
CA GLN A 121 -2.46 23.54 -3.33
C GLN A 121 -1.80 22.39 -4.11
N LEU A 122 -0.79 21.76 -3.51
CA LEU A 122 -0.13 20.59 -4.10
C LEU A 122 -1.05 19.37 -4.19
N LEU A 123 -1.82 19.08 -3.14
CA LEU A 123 -2.75 17.94 -3.12
C LEU A 123 -3.85 18.08 -4.19
N ARG A 124 -4.38 19.29 -4.38
CA ARG A 124 -5.41 19.58 -5.41
C ARG A 124 -4.98 19.25 -6.84
N ARG A 125 -3.67 19.30 -7.13
CA ARG A 125 -3.10 18.98 -8.45
C ARG A 125 -2.42 17.61 -8.52
N SER A 126 -2.37 16.90 -7.40
CA SER A 126 -1.66 15.62 -7.31
C SER A 126 -2.55 14.43 -7.64
N LYS A 127 -1.91 13.29 -7.87
CA LYS A 127 -2.54 11.99 -8.01
C LYS A 127 -2.06 11.08 -6.89
N PHE A 128 -2.92 10.19 -6.45
CA PHE A 128 -2.59 9.15 -5.47
C PHE A 128 -2.88 7.78 -6.07
N ALA A 129 -1.91 6.87 -6.05
CA ALA A 129 -2.00 5.55 -6.68
C ALA A 129 -2.54 5.60 -8.13
N GLY A 130 -2.16 6.63 -8.90
CA GLY A 130 -2.64 6.85 -10.29
C GLY A 130 -4.05 7.43 -10.43
N GLY A 131 -4.81 7.52 -9.34
CA GLY A 131 -6.14 8.13 -9.27
C GLY A 131 -6.09 9.64 -8.98
N GLN A 132 -7.21 10.32 -9.23
CA GLN A 132 -7.36 11.74 -8.97
C GLN A 132 -7.81 11.98 -7.54
N ILE A 133 -7.14 12.87 -6.82
CA ILE A 133 -7.60 13.35 -5.52
C ILE A 133 -8.78 14.30 -5.78
N ILE A 134 -9.95 13.98 -5.25
CA ILE A 134 -11.17 14.77 -5.43
C ILE A 134 -11.54 15.59 -4.20
N GLU A 135 -11.17 15.10 -3.02
CA GLU A 135 -11.50 15.73 -1.73
C GLU A 135 -10.52 15.23 -0.66
N PHE A 136 -10.31 16.04 0.37
CA PHE A 136 -9.59 15.68 1.59
C PHE A 136 -10.04 16.61 2.71
N GLY A 137 -9.96 16.15 3.95
CA GLY A 137 -10.28 16.93 5.14
C GLY A 137 -9.21 17.98 5.46
N GLN A 138 -9.41 18.72 6.55
CA GLN A 138 -8.49 19.78 6.95
C GLN A 138 -7.13 19.21 7.37
N LEU A 139 -6.06 19.65 6.71
CA LEU A 139 -4.70 19.27 7.07
C LEU A 139 -4.32 19.87 8.43
N LYS A 140 -3.56 19.09 9.22
CA LYS A 140 -2.96 19.55 10.47
C LYS A 140 -1.55 19.00 10.62
N ALA A 141 -0.70 19.75 11.31
CA ALA A 141 0.62 19.32 11.71
C ALA A 141 0.66 19.06 13.22
N PHE A 142 1.41 18.05 13.63
CA PHE A 142 1.61 17.65 15.01
C PHE A 142 3.10 17.38 15.27
N GLU A 143 3.50 17.40 16.52
CA GLU A 143 4.88 17.05 16.93
C GLU A 143 5.02 15.56 17.25
N ASN A 144 3.92 14.91 17.65
CA ASN A 144 3.90 13.52 18.11
C ASN A 144 3.02 12.63 17.22
N ALA A 145 3.38 11.34 17.10
CA ALA A 145 2.67 10.38 16.28
C ALA A 145 1.29 10.03 16.86
N ASP A 146 1.18 9.90 18.18
CA ASP A 146 -0.06 9.56 18.88
C ASP A 146 -1.12 10.66 18.69
N GLU A 147 -0.76 11.94 18.87
CA GLU A 147 -1.66 13.07 18.62
C GLU A 147 -2.10 13.12 17.15
N ALA A 148 -1.18 12.85 16.22
CA ALA A 148 -1.47 12.81 14.79
C ALA A 148 -2.44 11.69 14.43
N LEU A 149 -2.27 10.50 15.01
CA LEU A 149 -3.13 9.35 14.79
C LEU A 149 -4.51 9.54 15.45
N LYS A 150 -4.57 10.06 16.67
CA LYS A 150 -5.82 10.42 17.39
C LYS A 150 -6.66 11.47 16.64
N HIS A 151 -6.02 12.28 15.80
CA HIS A 151 -6.75 13.23 14.95
C HIS A 151 -7.65 12.53 13.91
N ILE A 152 -7.36 11.27 13.58
CA ILE A 152 -8.15 10.45 12.66
C ILE A 152 -9.16 9.64 13.48
N SER A 153 -10.46 9.85 13.27
CA SER A 153 -11.49 9.30 14.16
C SER A 153 -11.82 7.82 13.95
N SER A 154 -11.41 7.22 12.83
CA SER A 154 -11.73 5.83 12.48
C SER A 154 -10.78 5.28 11.43
N GLY A 155 -10.92 4.00 11.11
CA GLY A 155 -10.21 3.34 10.02
C GLY A 155 -9.27 2.24 10.51
N PHE A 156 -8.43 1.77 9.60
CA PHE A 156 -7.57 0.62 9.83
C PHE A 156 -6.12 0.93 9.44
N LEU A 157 -5.21 0.83 10.41
CA LEU A 157 -3.78 0.82 10.14
C LEU A 157 -3.39 -0.48 9.45
N VAL A 158 -2.27 -0.46 8.74
CA VAL A 158 -1.77 -1.63 8.00
C VAL A 158 -0.45 -2.08 8.63
N GLN A 159 -0.40 -3.34 9.02
CA GLN A 159 0.78 -4.01 9.58
C GLN A 159 1.41 -4.94 8.54
N ASP A 160 2.73 -4.98 8.44
CA ASP A 160 3.48 -6.05 7.78
C ASP A 160 3.36 -7.33 8.60
N ARG A 161 2.99 -8.44 7.95
CA ARG A 161 2.88 -9.76 8.58
C ARG A 161 3.95 -10.73 8.09
N HIS A 162 5.16 -10.24 7.83
CA HIS A 162 6.32 -11.10 7.58
C HIS A 162 6.57 -12.09 8.73
N ASP A 163 6.38 -11.64 9.98
CA ASP A 163 6.44 -12.45 11.21
C ASP A 163 5.53 -13.68 11.10
N LEU A 164 4.27 -13.47 10.70
CA LEU A 164 3.27 -14.52 10.56
C LEU A 164 3.67 -15.52 9.48
N LEU A 165 4.20 -15.03 8.35
CA LEU A 165 4.66 -15.89 7.28
C LEU A 165 5.79 -16.81 7.76
N VAL A 166 6.79 -16.27 8.46
CA VAL A 166 7.89 -17.08 9.01
C VAL A 166 7.37 -18.10 10.00
N LYS A 167 6.58 -17.65 10.98
CA LYS A 167 6.00 -18.50 12.02
C LYS A 167 5.13 -19.62 11.44
N TYR A 168 4.34 -19.32 10.40
CA TYR A 168 3.52 -20.33 9.72
C TYR A 168 4.37 -21.36 8.96
N GLN A 169 5.44 -20.92 8.27
CA GLN A 169 6.34 -21.85 7.59
C GLN A 169 7.04 -22.81 8.55
N GLU A 170 7.48 -22.30 9.70
CA GLU A 170 8.17 -23.09 10.72
C GLU A 170 7.24 -24.13 11.35
N ASN A 171 6.05 -23.70 11.77
CA ASN A 171 5.10 -24.59 12.46
C ASN A 171 4.44 -25.62 11.54
N TYR A 172 4.12 -25.25 10.29
CA TYR A 172 3.44 -26.15 9.35
C TYR A 172 4.40 -26.83 8.35
N HIS A 173 5.70 -26.54 8.44
CA HIS A 173 6.74 -27.10 7.56
C HIS A 173 6.45 -26.93 6.06
N VAL A 174 5.93 -25.75 5.69
CA VAL A 174 5.60 -25.40 4.30
C VAL A 174 6.57 -24.36 3.73
N ASN A 175 6.65 -24.26 2.41
CA ASN A 175 7.44 -23.19 1.78
C ASN A 175 6.72 -21.83 1.85
N ARG A 176 7.45 -20.73 1.56
CA ARG A 176 6.95 -19.35 1.65
C ARG A 176 5.69 -19.12 0.81
N LEU A 177 5.64 -19.65 -0.41
CA LEU A 177 4.50 -19.49 -1.32
C LEU A 177 3.27 -20.24 -0.81
N GLN A 178 3.46 -21.45 -0.28
CA GLN A 178 2.40 -22.24 0.36
C GLN A 178 1.85 -21.52 1.59
N ALA A 179 2.72 -21.04 2.49
CA ALA A 179 2.29 -20.26 3.66
C ALA A 179 1.47 -19.03 3.24
N PHE A 180 1.99 -18.25 2.30
CA PHE A 180 1.33 -17.05 1.78
C PHE A 180 -0.04 -17.34 1.18
N THR A 181 -0.14 -18.35 0.30
CA THR A 181 -1.40 -18.72 -0.35
C THR A 181 -2.42 -19.30 0.62
N GLN A 182 -2.00 -20.14 1.57
CA GLN A 182 -2.88 -20.74 2.57
C GLN A 182 -3.44 -19.69 3.54
N LEU A 183 -2.61 -18.75 4.00
CA LEU A 183 -3.04 -17.65 4.87
C LEU A 183 -4.06 -16.74 4.17
N LEU A 184 -3.86 -16.41 2.90
CA LEU A 184 -4.78 -15.57 2.12
C LEU A 184 -6.06 -16.29 1.68
N ALA A 185 -6.00 -17.60 1.45
CA ALA A 185 -7.16 -18.40 1.03
C ALA A 185 -8.12 -18.71 2.18
N ARG A 186 -7.75 -18.36 3.43
CA ARG A 186 -8.57 -18.68 4.60
C ARG A 186 -9.91 -17.94 4.53
N THR A 187 -10.98 -18.73 4.49
CA THR A 187 -12.34 -18.25 4.72
C THR A 187 -12.83 -18.86 6.03
N PRO A 188 -13.40 -18.07 6.97
CA PRO A 188 -13.81 -18.57 8.29
C PRO A 188 -14.84 -19.71 8.26
N THR A 189 -15.47 -19.96 7.10
CA THR A 189 -16.68 -20.78 6.96
C THR A 189 -16.55 -21.95 5.97
N ALA A 190 -15.40 -22.17 5.33
CA ALA A 190 -15.26 -23.29 4.39
C ALA A 190 -15.05 -24.62 5.13
N LYS A 191 -15.86 -25.63 4.79
CA LYS A 191 -15.72 -27.02 5.28
C LYS A 191 -14.36 -27.64 4.98
N ASP A 192 -13.69 -27.17 3.91
CA ASP A 192 -12.37 -27.60 3.45
C ASP A 192 -11.30 -26.52 3.70
N ALA A 193 -11.52 -25.63 4.68
CA ALA A 193 -10.53 -24.62 5.03
C ALA A 193 -9.18 -25.32 5.39
N PRO A 194 -8.03 -24.69 5.06
CA PRO A 194 -6.72 -25.15 5.55
C PRO A 194 -6.80 -25.41 7.05
N PRO A 195 -5.99 -26.36 7.59
CA PRO A 195 -6.10 -26.80 8.98
C PRO A 195 -6.25 -25.60 9.91
N ALA A 196 -7.14 -25.75 10.90
CA ALA A 196 -7.28 -24.77 11.95
C ALA A 196 -5.89 -24.38 12.46
N LEU A 197 -5.71 -23.12 12.83
CA LEU A 197 -4.43 -22.60 13.30
C LEU A 197 -4.03 -23.18 14.67
N ASP A 198 -4.14 -24.49 14.85
CA ASP A 198 -3.92 -25.17 16.12
C ASP A 198 -2.46 -25.01 16.57
N LEU A 199 -1.54 -24.78 15.62
CA LEU A 199 -0.12 -24.55 15.91
C LEU A 199 0.25 -23.07 16.12
N ILE A 200 -0.68 -22.13 15.90
CA ILE A 200 -0.49 -20.69 16.18
C ILE A 200 -1.79 -20.04 16.73
N PRO A 201 -2.39 -20.59 17.80
CA PRO A 201 -3.71 -20.20 18.29
C PRO A 201 -3.79 -18.74 18.79
N GLU A 202 -2.67 -18.16 19.19
CA GLU A 202 -2.52 -16.78 19.63
C GLU A 202 -2.66 -15.74 18.50
N GLU A 203 -2.56 -16.17 17.23
CA GLU A 203 -2.56 -15.26 16.10
C GLU A 203 -3.97 -14.89 15.63
N ASN A 204 -4.27 -13.59 15.61
CA ASN A 204 -5.47 -13.08 14.98
C ASN A 204 -5.26 -12.94 13.46
N LEU A 205 -6.03 -13.69 12.66
CA LEU A 205 -5.99 -13.62 11.20
C LEU A 205 -7.09 -12.77 10.56
N ALA A 206 -7.76 -11.92 11.34
CA ALA A 206 -8.76 -11.02 10.79
C ALA A 206 -8.12 -10.11 9.73
N TRP A 207 -8.74 -10.08 8.56
CA TRP A 207 -8.44 -9.14 7.48
C TRP A 207 -6.98 -9.15 6.99
N LEU A 208 -6.44 -10.34 6.75
CA LEU A 208 -5.21 -10.50 5.98
C LEU A 208 -5.43 -10.11 4.52
N SER A 209 -4.40 -9.52 3.92
CA SER A 209 -4.35 -9.15 2.51
C SER A 209 -2.92 -9.23 2.00
N ALA A 210 -2.76 -9.11 0.69
CA ALA A 210 -1.46 -8.95 0.06
C ALA A 210 -1.31 -7.53 -0.51
N THR A 211 -0.08 -7.06 -0.60
CA THR A 211 0.26 -5.88 -1.41
C THR A 211 1.72 -5.91 -1.86
N THR A 212 2.09 -5.02 -2.77
CA THR A 212 3.48 -4.82 -3.19
C THR A 212 4.22 -4.03 -2.12
N LEU A 213 5.21 -4.68 -1.51
CA LEU A 213 6.07 -4.08 -0.48
C LEU A 213 7.40 -3.61 -1.06
N GLY A 214 7.76 -3.95 -2.29
CA GLY A 214 9.00 -3.45 -2.86
C GLY A 214 9.34 -4.06 -4.20
N TYR A 215 10.61 -3.98 -4.55
CA TYR A 215 11.13 -4.46 -5.82
C TYR A 215 12.51 -5.09 -5.63
N ALA A 216 12.76 -6.20 -6.34
CA ALA A 216 14.08 -6.79 -6.49
C ALA A 216 14.59 -6.50 -7.90
N LEU A 217 15.84 -6.06 -8.00
CA LEU A 217 16.50 -5.83 -9.28
C LEU A 217 16.76 -7.17 -9.97
N LEU A 218 16.48 -7.21 -11.27
CA LEU A 218 16.73 -8.36 -12.14
C LEU A 218 18.09 -8.27 -12.85
N GLU A 219 18.73 -7.11 -12.75
CA GLU A 219 20.01 -6.80 -13.34
C GLU A 219 20.75 -5.77 -12.48
N PRO A 220 22.09 -5.72 -12.55
CA PRO A 220 22.84 -4.63 -11.94
C PRO A 220 22.42 -3.27 -12.50
N GLU A 221 22.53 -2.24 -11.66
CA GLU A 221 22.31 -0.86 -12.07
C GLU A 221 23.25 -0.44 -13.21
N THR A 222 22.71 0.27 -14.19
CA THR A 222 23.49 0.81 -15.31
C THR A 222 23.11 2.26 -15.64
N PHE A 223 24.11 3.06 -16.01
CA PHE A 223 23.95 4.43 -16.50
C PHE A 223 23.91 4.50 -18.04
N GLU A 224 24.07 3.37 -18.73
CA GLU A 224 24.18 3.32 -20.19
C GLU A 224 22.81 3.35 -20.89
N ARG A 225 21.72 3.12 -20.15
CA ARG A 225 20.36 3.09 -20.71
C ARG A 225 19.89 4.51 -21.03
N THR A 226 19.54 4.75 -22.30
CA THR A 226 18.96 6.01 -22.74
C THR A 226 17.43 6.00 -22.65
N GLY A 227 16.82 7.18 -22.49
CA GLY A 227 15.36 7.34 -22.48
C GLY A 227 14.69 6.95 -21.16
N VAL A 228 15.42 7.04 -20.04
CA VAL A 228 14.89 6.77 -18.70
C VAL A 228 13.83 7.81 -18.37
N ARG A 229 12.58 7.37 -18.20
CA ARG A 229 11.45 8.28 -17.99
C ARG A 229 11.59 9.01 -16.65
N HIS A 230 11.36 10.32 -16.64
CA HIS A 230 11.41 11.18 -15.44
C HIS A 230 12.75 11.18 -14.70
N ALA A 231 13.86 10.82 -15.37
CA ALA A 231 15.20 11.09 -14.86
C ALA A 231 15.48 12.60 -14.93
N ASP A 232 15.77 13.20 -13.77
CA ASP A 232 16.16 14.62 -13.66
C ASP A 232 17.44 14.87 -14.50
N HIS A 233 18.35 13.89 -14.50
CA HIS A 233 19.56 13.88 -15.33
C HIS A 233 19.76 12.48 -15.93
N GLN A 234 19.53 12.31 -17.24
CA GLN A 234 19.62 11.02 -17.93
C GLN A 234 20.97 10.33 -17.71
N GLU A 235 22.06 11.09 -17.82
CA GLU A 235 23.44 10.59 -17.70
C GLU A 235 23.84 10.20 -16.27
N GLN A 236 23.04 10.59 -15.27
CA GLN A 236 23.32 10.36 -13.84
C GLN A 236 22.24 9.53 -13.15
N THR A 237 21.22 9.10 -13.88
CA THR A 237 20.14 8.27 -13.31
C THR A 237 20.41 6.84 -13.68
N ALA A 238 20.87 6.06 -12.71
CA ALA A 238 21.00 4.63 -12.85
C ALA A 238 19.63 3.98 -13.12
N HIS A 239 19.61 2.93 -13.92
CA HIS A 239 18.43 2.15 -14.23
C HIS A 239 18.72 0.67 -14.11
N ALA A 240 17.75 -0.08 -13.59
CA ALA A 240 17.71 -1.54 -13.63
C ALA A 240 16.25 -1.99 -13.83
N TYR A 241 16.05 -3.09 -14.56
CA TYR A 241 14.78 -3.79 -14.51
C TYR A 241 14.58 -4.44 -13.15
N ALA A 242 13.33 -4.50 -12.70
CA ALA A 242 13.00 -5.05 -11.40
C ALA A 242 11.68 -5.84 -11.44
N GLU A 243 11.51 -6.74 -10.49
CA GLU A 243 10.26 -7.46 -10.26
C GLU A 243 9.62 -7.07 -8.91
N PRO A 244 8.28 -7.06 -8.79
CA PRO A 244 7.61 -6.65 -7.57
C PRO A 244 7.69 -7.73 -6.49
N LEU A 245 8.09 -7.33 -5.28
CA LEU A 245 8.03 -8.15 -4.08
C LEU A 245 6.67 -7.97 -3.40
N THR A 246 5.92 -9.06 -3.28
CA THR A 246 4.59 -9.08 -2.67
C THR A 246 4.68 -9.62 -1.25
N GLY A 247 4.17 -8.86 -0.28
CA GLY A 247 4.15 -9.23 1.12
C GLY A 247 2.74 -9.43 1.68
N LEU A 248 2.68 -10.09 2.83
CA LEU A 248 1.46 -10.28 3.60
C LEU A 248 1.27 -9.07 4.51
N ILE A 249 0.08 -8.51 4.52
CA ILE A 249 -0.29 -7.39 5.38
C ILE A 249 -1.58 -7.70 6.13
N GLN A 250 -1.80 -6.98 7.23
CA GLN A 250 -3.03 -7.05 8.01
C GLN A 250 -3.61 -5.67 8.28
N TYR A 251 -4.93 -5.54 8.18
CA TYR A 251 -5.65 -4.35 8.61
C TYR A 251 -6.04 -4.46 10.07
N LEU A 252 -5.66 -3.47 10.87
CA LEU A 252 -5.90 -3.40 12.31
C LEU A 252 -6.70 -2.15 12.63
N SER A 253 -7.71 -2.27 13.50
CA SER A 253 -8.54 -1.12 13.87
C SER A 253 -7.67 -0.06 14.55
N LEU A 254 -7.70 1.17 14.02
CA LEU A 254 -6.98 2.31 14.61
C LEU A 254 -7.42 2.54 16.06
N ASN A 255 -8.73 2.48 16.33
CA ASN A 255 -9.27 2.74 17.66
C ASN A 255 -8.82 1.67 18.65
N GLN A 256 -8.85 0.39 18.27
CA GLN A 256 -8.36 -0.69 19.15
C GLN A 256 -6.86 -0.55 19.47
N ILE A 257 -6.06 -0.11 18.50
CA ILE A 257 -4.63 0.15 18.72
C ILE A 257 -4.44 1.31 19.70
N LEU A 258 -5.16 2.42 19.50
CA LEU A 258 -5.05 3.59 20.36
C LEU A 258 -5.56 3.31 21.78
N ASP A 259 -6.65 2.57 21.93
CA ASP A 259 -7.20 2.18 23.22
C ASP A 259 -6.22 1.29 24.01
N ASP A 260 -5.54 0.35 23.34
CA ASP A 260 -4.48 -0.49 23.96
C ASP A 260 -3.24 0.35 24.32
N TYR A 261 -2.81 1.26 23.42
CA TYR A 261 -1.66 2.15 23.66
C TYR A 261 -1.86 3.12 24.83
N GLU A 262 -3.10 3.55 25.08
CA GLU A 262 -3.43 4.43 26.20
C GLU A 262 -3.69 3.67 27.52
N SER A 263 -3.75 2.34 27.48
CA SER A 263 -3.95 1.51 28.67
C SER A 263 -2.69 1.48 29.54
N ASP A 264 -2.88 1.58 30.86
CA ASP A 264 -1.80 1.39 31.85
C ASP A 264 -1.17 -0.03 31.77
N GLU A 265 -1.92 -0.98 31.21
CA GLU A 265 -1.52 -2.38 31.01
C GLU A 265 -1.55 -2.75 29.51
N ALA A 266 -0.99 -1.89 28.64
CA ALA A 266 -0.91 -2.14 27.20
C ALA A 266 -0.42 -3.57 26.89
N GLU A 267 -1.22 -4.37 26.19
CA GLU A 267 -0.92 -5.78 25.95
C GLU A 267 -0.04 -5.96 24.71
N LYS A 268 -0.23 -5.13 23.69
CA LYS A 268 0.39 -5.32 22.37
C LYS A 268 1.03 -4.06 21.79
N TRP A 269 0.46 -2.89 22.02
CA TRP A 269 0.86 -1.64 21.37
C TRP A 269 1.37 -0.64 22.40
N ASP A 270 2.58 -0.82 22.91
CA ASP A 270 3.26 0.14 23.79
C ASP A 270 4.09 1.20 23.02
N ASP A 271 4.40 0.91 21.75
CA ASP A 271 5.10 1.81 20.83
C ASP A 271 4.40 1.86 19.46
N LEU A 272 3.82 3.00 19.12
CA LEU A 272 3.19 3.20 17.80
C LEU A 272 4.20 3.25 16.65
N THR A 273 5.48 3.47 16.91
CA THR A 273 6.49 3.55 15.85
C THR A 273 6.73 2.22 15.13
N VAL A 274 6.35 1.09 15.75
CA VAL A 274 6.36 -0.24 15.11
C VAL A 274 5.38 -0.33 13.95
N LEU A 275 4.36 0.54 13.88
CA LEU A 275 3.40 0.60 12.78
C LEU A 275 3.79 1.64 11.72
N LYS A 276 4.91 2.35 11.92
CA LYS A 276 5.40 3.34 10.97
C LYS A 276 6.08 2.66 9.80
N TRP A 277 5.59 2.93 8.60
CA TRP A 277 6.22 2.48 7.36
C TRP A 277 7.38 3.40 6.99
N SER A 278 8.50 2.81 6.62
CA SER A 278 9.63 3.47 5.97
C SER A 278 10.03 2.68 4.73
N TYR A 279 11.02 3.15 4.00
CA TYR A 279 11.57 2.42 2.85
C TYR A 279 13.08 2.53 2.83
N GLN A 280 13.75 1.45 2.42
CA GLN A 280 15.20 1.42 2.28
C GLN A 280 15.64 0.35 1.27
N TRP A 281 16.89 0.48 0.83
CA TRP A 281 17.62 -0.62 0.22
C TRP A 281 18.06 -1.58 1.33
N GLN A 282 17.59 -2.83 1.29
CA GLN A 282 17.99 -3.88 2.24
C GLN A 282 19.31 -4.53 1.85
N SER A 283 19.54 -4.61 0.55
CA SER A 283 20.76 -5.06 -0.12
C SER A 283 20.92 -4.23 -1.39
N ASP A 284 22.05 -4.42 -2.08
CA ASP A 284 22.38 -3.70 -3.32
C ASP A 284 21.34 -3.93 -4.44
N ASP A 285 20.51 -4.97 -4.34
CA ASP A 285 19.54 -5.40 -5.34
C ASP A 285 18.08 -5.42 -4.83
N VAL A 286 17.80 -5.05 -3.57
CA VAL A 286 16.45 -5.15 -3.00
C VAL A 286 16.02 -3.85 -2.32
N PHE A 287 14.98 -3.23 -2.86
CA PHE A 287 14.31 -2.07 -2.28
C PHE A 287 12.98 -2.48 -1.65
N LEU A 288 12.82 -2.27 -0.34
CA LEU A 288 11.62 -2.67 0.40
C LEU A 288 11.06 -1.53 1.24
N LEU A 289 9.74 -1.51 1.32
CA LEU A 289 9.01 -0.94 2.45
C LEU A 289 9.17 -1.87 3.64
N GLN A 290 9.30 -1.27 4.81
CA GLN A 290 9.38 -2.01 6.06
C GLN A 290 8.69 -1.22 7.16
N GLN A 291 8.27 -1.94 8.17
CA GLN A 291 7.97 -1.38 9.48
C GLN A 291 9.14 -1.65 10.42
N ASN A 292 9.27 -0.83 11.47
CA ASN A 292 10.26 -1.09 12.51
C ASN A 292 9.83 -2.35 13.25
N ILE A 293 10.50 -3.47 12.97
CA ILE A 293 10.29 -4.71 13.70
C ILE A 293 11.14 -4.60 14.98
N ASN A 294 10.48 -4.61 16.14
CA ASN A 294 11.14 -4.82 17.44
C ASN A 294 11.60 -6.28 17.57
#